data_AF-A0A967U569-F1
#
_entry.id   AF-A0A967U569-F1
#
_cell.length_a   1.000
_cell.length_b   1.000
_cell.length_c   1.000
_cell.angle_alpha   90.00
_cell.angle_beta   90.00
_cell.angle_gamma   90.00
#
_symmetry.space_group_name_H-M   'P 1'
#
loop_
_entity.id
_entity.type
_entity.pdbx_description
1 polymer ?
#
loop_
_entity_poly.entity_id
_entity_poly.type
_entity_poly.pdbx_seq_one_letter_code
_entity_poly.pdbx_strand_id
1 'polypeptide(L)'
;MFNLGNIEFEFLPSGFILGSAQILIYIDNKKILYTNDFNLDVLGTSDPIEITQCDTLVLKSTYGKKKYFFPSPEIAINTVSDFIDSCFEKDLVPVLLSEPLGNSQELVKLLGERGYKITV
;
A
#
# COMPACT_ATOMS: atom_id res chain seq x y z
N MET A 1 3.10 -16.38 15.67
CA MET A 1 2.41 -17.66 15.38
C MET A 1 1.06 -17.68 16.09
N PHE A 2 0.01 -18.05 15.39
CA PHE A 2 -1.37 -18.21 15.88
C PHE A 2 -1.88 -19.60 15.49
N ASN A 3 -2.87 -20.10 16.22
CA ASN A 3 -3.44 -21.44 16.01
C ASN A 3 -4.97 -21.37 15.96
N LEU A 4 -5.58 -22.12 15.05
CA LEU A 4 -7.03 -22.34 14.96
C LEU A 4 -7.30 -23.81 14.64
N GLY A 5 -7.59 -24.61 15.68
CA GLY A 5 -7.70 -26.06 15.53
C GLY A 5 -6.35 -26.68 15.14
N ASN A 6 -6.30 -27.38 14.01
CA ASN A 6 -5.09 -27.98 13.44
C ASN A 6 -4.35 -27.06 12.45
N ILE A 7 -4.78 -25.80 12.34
CA ILE A 7 -4.19 -24.81 11.44
C ILE A 7 -3.26 -23.90 12.24
N GLU A 8 -2.01 -23.79 11.81
CA GLU A 8 -1.08 -22.77 12.29
C GLU A 8 -0.99 -21.66 11.25
N PHE A 9 -0.88 -20.41 11.67
CA PHE A 9 -0.71 -19.30 10.74
C PHE A 9 0.06 -18.12 11.36
N GLU A 10 0.61 -17.29 10.51
CA GLU A 10 1.24 -16.02 10.89
C GLU A 10 0.87 -14.90 9.93
N PHE A 11 0.96 -13.67 10.43
CA PHE A 11 0.73 -12.47 9.65
C PHE A 11 2.08 -11.91 9.22
N LEU A 12 2.23 -11.69 7.91
CA LEU A 12 3.41 -11.08 7.32
C LEU A 12 3.02 -9.73 6.73
N PRO A 13 3.86 -8.69 6.77
CA PRO A 13 3.54 -7.40 6.14
C PRO A 13 3.12 -7.57 4.67
N SER A 14 2.04 -6.90 4.25
CA SER A 14 1.61 -6.89 2.82
C SER A 14 2.06 -5.66 2.03
N GLY A 15 2.62 -4.66 2.70
CA GLY A 15 3.07 -3.41 2.05
C GLY A 15 1.95 -2.48 1.56
N PHE A 16 0.68 -2.82 1.78
CA PHE A 16 -0.43 -2.08 1.18
C PHE A 16 -0.80 -0.80 1.93
N ILE A 17 -1.10 -0.90 3.22
CA ILE A 17 -1.42 0.24 4.11
C ILE A 17 -0.86 -0.04 5.50
N LEU A 18 -0.84 0.95 6.39
CA LEU A 18 -0.39 0.76 7.78
C LEU A 18 -1.14 -0.41 8.46
N GLY A 19 -0.38 -1.40 8.91
CA GLY A 19 -0.92 -2.59 9.59
C GLY A 19 -1.53 -3.66 8.66
N SER A 20 -1.43 -3.51 7.34
CA SER A 20 -1.90 -4.53 6.40
C SER A 20 -1.00 -5.76 6.40
N ALA A 21 -1.61 -6.93 6.31
CA ALA A 21 -0.89 -8.20 6.38
C ALA A 21 -1.40 -9.23 5.37
N GLN A 22 -0.45 -10.03 4.91
CA GLN A 22 -0.63 -11.34 4.29
C GLN A 22 -0.81 -12.38 5.39
N ILE A 23 -1.44 -13.50 5.07
CA ILE A 23 -1.60 -14.64 5.99
C ILE A 23 -0.84 -15.83 5.41
N LEU A 24 0.21 -16.26 6.10
CA LEU A 24 0.90 -17.51 5.80
C LEU A 24 0.32 -18.62 6.65
N ILE A 25 -0.27 -19.61 6.00
CA ILE A 25 -1.04 -20.70 6.61
C ILE A 25 -0.26 -22.00 6.44
N TYR A 26 -0.17 -22.76 7.52
CA TYR A 26 0.44 -24.08 7.59
C TYR A 26 -0.66 -25.11 7.90
N ILE A 27 -0.91 -26.02 6.96
CA ILE A 27 -1.90 -27.09 7.10
C ILE A 27 -1.48 -28.32 6.29
N ASP A 28 -1.61 -29.53 6.85
CA ASP A 28 -1.32 -30.80 6.16
C ASP A 28 0.05 -30.84 5.43
N ASN A 29 1.10 -30.32 6.08
CA ASN A 29 2.46 -30.16 5.51
C ASN A 29 2.54 -29.26 4.25
N LYS A 30 1.58 -28.35 4.08
CA LYS A 30 1.54 -27.35 3.00
C LYS A 30 1.57 -25.94 3.54
N LYS A 31 2.25 -25.06 2.81
CA LYS A 31 2.28 -23.61 3.04
C LYS A 31 1.40 -22.90 2.02
N ILE A 32 0.38 -22.19 2.48
CA ILE A 32 -0.52 -21.40 1.66
C ILE A 32 -0.33 -19.93 2.05
N LEU A 33 0.00 -19.07 1.08
CA LEU A 33 0.08 -17.63 1.30
C LEU A 33 -1.16 -16.95 0.72
N TYR A 34 -1.96 -16.33 1.60
CA TYR A 34 -3.04 -15.43 1.20
C TYR A 34 -2.54 -13.99 1.24
N THR A 35 -2.42 -13.37 0.07
CA THR A 35 -1.79 -12.05 -0.09
C THR A 35 -2.62 -10.90 0.48
N ASN A 36 -3.96 -11.01 0.46
CA ASN A 36 -4.85 -9.86 0.61
C ASN A 36 -4.48 -8.73 -0.39
N ASP A 37 -4.95 -7.49 -0.19
CA ASP A 37 -4.35 -6.35 -0.88
C ASP A 37 -2.88 -6.19 -0.44
N PHE A 38 -2.00 -6.07 -1.44
CA PHE A 38 -0.56 -5.98 -1.27
C PHE A 38 0.01 -4.90 -2.18
N ASN A 39 1.16 -4.35 -1.81
CA ASN A 39 1.94 -3.47 -2.68
C ASN A 39 3.40 -3.92 -2.66
N LEU A 40 4.02 -3.96 -3.83
CA LEU A 40 5.44 -4.29 -3.98
C LEU A 40 6.34 -3.06 -3.82
N ASP A 41 5.79 -1.87 -4.02
CA ASP A 41 6.50 -0.61 -3.79
C ASP A 41 6.65 -0.36 -2.28
N VAL A 42 7.78 0.25 -1.91
CA VAL A 42 8.02 0.68 -0.52
C VAL A 42 7.31 2.00 -0.31
N LEU A 43 6.31 2.00 0.58
CA LEU A 43 5.56 3.18 0.99
C LEU A 43 6.20 3.84 2.22
N GLY A 44 5.96 5.14 2.40
CA GLY A 44 6.44 5.90 3.56
C GLY A 44 5.65 5.63 4.85
N THR A 45 4.51 4.95 4.76
CA THR A 45 3.57 4.74 5.88
C THR A 45 3.30 3.29 6.25
N SER A 46 3.81 2.31 5.50
CA SER A 46 3.63 0.88 5.78
C SER A 46 4.95 0.13 5.76
N ASP A 47 5.03 -0.96 6.52
CA ASP A 47 6.16 -1.88 6.43
C ASP A 47 6.24 -2.47 5.01
N PRO A 48 7.44 -2.64 4.42
CA PRO A 48 7.59 -3.30 3.12
C PRO A 48 6.98 -4.70 3.13
N ILE A 49 6.46 -5.13 1.98
CA ILE A 49 5.94 -6.49 1.83
C ILE A 49 7.02 -7.53 2.15
N GLU A 50 6.65 -8.56 2.91
CA GLU A 50 7.51 -9.70 3.12
C GLU A 50 7.25 -10.78 2.06
N ILE A 51 8.29 -11.12 1.30
CA ILE A 51 8.21 -12.16 0.26
C ILE A 51 8.72 -13.48 0.84
N THR A 52 7.85 -14.50 0.82
CA THR A 52 8.15 -15.82 1.36
C THR A 52 7.77 -16.93 0.38
N GLN A 53 8.42 -18.09 0.52
CA GLN A 53 8.14 -19.25 -0.31
C GLN A 53 6.90 -20.00 0.22
N CYS A 54 6.00 -20.37 -0.69
CA CYS A 54 4.79 -21.15 -0.38
C CYS A 54 4.54 -22.21 -1.46
N ASP A 55 3.76 -23.24 -1.12
CA ASP A 55 3.27 -24.24 -2.07
C ASP A 55 2.12 -23.70 -2.93
N THR A 56 1.29 -22.83 -2.35
CA THR A 56 0.11 -22.26 -3.01
C THR A 56 -0.02 -20.78 -2.67
N LEU A 57 -0.17 -19.97 -3.71
CA LEU A 57 -0.38 -18.53 -3.60
C LEU A 57 -1.84 -18.18 -3.93
N VAL A 58 -2.56 -17.64 -2.96
CA VAL A 58 -3.88 -17.03 -3.18
C VAL A 58 -3.68 -15.53 -3.37
N LEU A 59 -3.66 -15.13 -4.63
CA LEU A 59 -3.31 -13.78 -5.07
C LEU A 59 -4.55 -12.89 -5.24
N LYS A 60 -4.56 -11.72 -4.60
CA LYS A 60 -5.47 -10.63 -4.95
C LYS A 60 -4.99 -9.96 -6.24
N SER A 61 -5.75 -10.13 -7.32
CA SER A 61 -5.36 -9.70 -8.66
C SER A 61 -6.14 -8.48 -9.15
N THR A 62 -6.35 -7.47 -8.30
CA THR A 62 -7.09 -6.22 -8.60
C THR A 62 -6.65 -5.61 -9.95
N TYR A 63 -5.34 -5.60 -10.21
CA TYR A 63 -4.73 -5.08 -11.44
C TYR A 63 -4.11 -6.17 -12.33
N GLY A 64 -4.56 -7.43 -12.25
CA GLY A 64 -3.96 -8.58 -12.96
C GLY A 64 -4.08 -8.58 -14.49
N LYS A 65 -4.59 -7.52 -15.12
CA LYS A 65 -4.69 -7.40 -16.58
C LYS A 65 -3.60 -6.46 -17.11
N LYS A 66 -2.97 -6.82 -18.24
CA LYS A 66 -1.90 -6.06 -18.89
C LYS A 66 -2.19 -4.58 -19.17
N LYS A 67 -3.47 -4.21 -19.29
CA LYS A 67 -3.87 -2.81 -19.51
C LYS A 67 -3.61 -1.90 -18.29
N TYR A 68 -3.43 -2.48 -17.10
CA TYR A 68 -3.12 -1.74 -15.90
C TYR A 68 -1.61 -1.57 -15.80
N PHE A 69 -1.16 -0.39 -16.21
CA PHE A 69 0.21 0.08 -16.04
C PHE A 69 0.13 1.46 -15.39
N PHE A 70 0.83 1.62 -14.27
CA PHE A 70 0.79 2.83 -13.46
C PHE A 70 2.15 3.53 -13.52
N PRO A 71 2.19 4.87 -13.41
CA PRO A 71 3.44 5.59 -13.22
C PRO A 71 4.11 5.15 -11.91
N SER A 72 5.42 5.41 -11.78
CA SER A 72 6.10 5.20 -10.50
C SER A 72 5.50 6.09 -9.40
N PRO A 73 5.61 5.69 -8.11
CA PRO A 73 5.18 6.54 -7.00
C PRO A 73 5.77 7.96 -7.06
N GLU A 74 7.03 8.09 -7.48
CA GLU A 74 7.71 9.37 -7.66
C GLU A 74 7.05 10.26 -8.73
N ILE A 75 6.70 9.71 -9.89
CA ILE A 75 5.99 10.46 -10.94
C ILE A 75 4.61 10.89 -10.46
N ALA A 76 3.90 9.99 -9.76
CA ALA A 76 2.56 10.29 -9.23
C ALA A 76 2.59 11.44 -8.22
N ILE A 77 3.49 11.42 -7.24
CA ILE A 77 3.57 12.48 -6.23
C ILE A 77 4.10 13.81 -6.80
N ASN A 78 4.96 13.77 -7.81
CA ASN A 78 5.39 14.99 -8.52
C ASN A 78 4.20 15.62 -9.25
N THR A 79 3.35 14.81 -9.90
CA THR A 79 2.12 15.31 -10.56
C THR A 79 1.17 16.00 -9.56
N VAL A 80 1.06 15.45 -8.34
CA VAL A 80 0.26 16.06 -7.27
C VAL A 80 0.90 17.36 -6.77
N SER A 81 2.23 17.39 -6.64
CA SER A 81 2.98 18.58 -6.21
C SER A 81 2.84 19.72 -7.23
N ASP A 82 2.98 19.41 -8.52
CA ASP A 82 2.79 20.36 -9.63
C ASP A 82 1.37 20.96 -9.60
N PHE A 83 0.34 20.15 -9.33
CA PHE A 83 -1.03 20.63 -9.16
C PHE A 83 -1.14 21.60 -7.99
N ILE A 84 -0.61 21.24 -6.82
CA ILE A 84 -0.61 22.08 -5.61
C ILE A 84 0.07 23.43 -5.89
N ASP A 85 1.26 23.41 -6.48
CA ASP A 85 2.03 24.63 -6.76
C ASP A 85 1.29 25.53 -7.76
N SER A 86 0.67 24.94 -8.79
CA SER A 86 -0.14 25.68 -9.76
C SER A 86 -1.39 26.35 -9.15
N CYS A 87 -1.91 25.82 -8.04
CA CYS A 87 -2.98 26.44 -7.28
C CYS A 87 -2.45 27.64 -6.47
N PHE A 88 -1.30 27.48 -5.82
CA PHE A 88 -0.68 28.57 -5.05
C PHE A 88 -0.27 29.75 -5.92
N GLU A 89 0.25 29.50 -7.13
CA GLU A 89 0.55 30.56 -8.12
C GLU A 89 -0.67 31.40 -8.51
N LYS A 90 -1.89 30.88 -8.30
CA LYS A 90 -3.17 31.52 -8.62
C LYS A 90 -3.92 32.01 -7.37
N ASP A 91 -3.27 32.02 -6.21
CA ASP A 91 -3.87 32.34 -4.91
C ASP A 91 -5.07 31.44 -4.56
N LEU A 92 -5.05 30.17 -4.99
CA LEU A 92 -6.07 29.16 -4.71
C LEU A 92 -5.64 28.19 -3.61
N VAL A 93 -6.62 27.68 -2.86
CA VAL A 93 -6.42 26.60 -1.88
C VAL A 93 -6.65 25.25 -2.56
N PRO A 94 -5.61 24.40 -2.74
CA PRO A 94 -5.78 23.07 -3.32
C PRO A 94 -6.52 22.15 -2.33
N VAL A 95 -7.44 21.35 -2.86
CA VAL A 95 -8.18 20.33 -2.10
C VAL A 95 -7.94 18.97 -2.76
N LEU A 96 -7.33 18.06 -2.01
CA LEU A 96 -7.11 16.68 -2.44
C LEU A 96 -8.14 15.77 -1.76
N LEU A 97 -8.93 15.06 -2.56
CA LEU A 97 -9.86 14.06 -2.06
C LEU A 97 -9.20 12.68 -2.15
N SER A 98 -9.21 11.93 -1.05
CA SER A 98 -8.64 10.58 -0.99
C SER A 98 -9.40 9.71 0.01
N GLU A 99 -9.15 8.41 -0.03
CA GLU A 99 -9.71 7.46 0.93
C GLU A 99 -9.22 7.77 2.36
N PRO A 100 -10.06 7.57 3.39
CA PRO A 100 -9.72 7.94 4.77
C PRO A 100 -8.59 7.12 5.40
N LEU A 101 -8.17 6.00 4.78
CA LEU A 101 -7.09 5.14 5.25
C LEU A 101 -6.21 4.73 4.07
N GLY A 102 -4.91 4.54 4.30
CA GLY A 102 -3.94 4.19 3.27
C GLY A 102 -3.47 5.40 2.49
N ASN A 103 -4.12 5.68 1.34
CA ASN A 103 -3.70 6.71 0.39
C ASN A 103 -3.58 8.11 1.03
N SER A 104 -4.55 8.51 1.87
CA SER A 104 -4.49 9.79 2.60
C SER A 104 -3.26 9.88 3.51
N GLN A 105 -2.93 8.80 4.21
CA GLN A 105 -1.78 8.76 5.12
C GLN A 105 -0.47 8.89 4.33
N GLU A 106 -0.36 8.16 3.22
CA GLU A 106 0.79 8.22 2.33
C GLU A 106 0.96 9.62 1.70
N LEU A 107 -0.14 10.24 1.24
CA LEU A 107 -0.11 11.61 0.73
C LEU A 107 0.35 12.60 1.80
N VAL A 108 -0.20 12.54 3.02
CA VAL A 108 0.20 13.42 4.11
C VAL A 108 1.69 13.28 4.42
N LYS A 109 2.20 12.04 4.47
CA LYS A 109 3.62 11.74 4.70
C LYS A 109 4.50 12.34 3.59
N LEU A 110 4.21 12.01 2.34
CA LEU A 110 5.03 12.40 1.18
C LEU A 110 5.01 13.91 0.90
N LEU A 111 3.86 14.57 1.07
CA LEU A 111 3.73 16.01 0.90
C LEU A 111 4.35 16.76 2.09
N GLY A 112 4.24 16.23 3.31
CA GLY A 112 4.90 16.78 4.49
C GLY A 112 6.41 16.77 4.36
N GLU A 113 7.00 15.69 3.83
CA GLU A 113 8.44 15.60 3.53
C GLU A 113 8.90 16.58 2.44
N ARG A 114 7.99 17.03 1.58
CA ARG A 114 8.23 18.09 0.57
C ARG A 114 8.04 19.50 1.12
N GLY A 115 7.67 19.64 2.40
CA GLY A 115 7.52 20.93 3.07
C GLY A 115 6.13 21.57 2.95
N TYR A 116 5.15 20.88 2.37
CA TYR A 116 3.78 21.37 2.34
C TYR A 116 3.15 21.35 3.73
N LYS A 117 2.39 22.40 4.06
CA LYS A 117 1.56 22.44 5.27
C LYS A 117 0.19 21.88 4.94
N ILE A 118 -0.20 20.82 5.62
CA ILE A 118 -1.40 20.04 5.33
C ILE A 118 -2.36 20.15 6.50
N THR A 119 -3.64 20.31 6.19
CA THR A 119 -4.76 20.23 7.14
C THR A 119 -5.69 19.12 6.68
N VAL A 120 -6.07 18.24 7.61
CA VAL A 120 -6.96 17.08 7.41
C VAL A 120 -8.21 17.22 8.27
#